data_AF-A0A0W0FPH9-F1
#
_entry.id   AF-A0A0W0FPH9-F1
#
_cell.length_a   1.000
_cell.length_b   1.000
_cell.length_c   1.000
_cell.angle_alpha   90.00
_cell.angle_beta   90.00
_cell.angle_gamma   90.00
#
_symmetry.space_group_name_H-M   'P 1'
#
loop_
_entity.id
_entity.type
_entity.pdbx_description
1 polymer ?
#
loop_
_entity_poly.entity_id
_entity_poly.type
_entity_poly.pdbx_seq_one_letter_code
_entity_poly.pdbx_strand_id
1 'polypeptide(L)'
;MEDKDISRSTLEVVMLESHRWNTLEVINPCFEFWRTLNLYHVGDRLDSLERLVLLSDEDDEERLFDPGLYHVFQNAPKLHSVINNSHFTLIEASLPWGQLTEYRGLDLVPSRDHFHILHRSKNLERCYLAFQTHWFTMAHGLSLGTPMVLPNLTRLTTRWFFYDDGLSALFRSLRLPALNHLSFLGGHYHWFDRELADLPFVLQSSGCQLETLELSGAVGNTNGLSEVLASVPAVTDLCLWVNPTSSAVHEVIISLLRIHGEGRLLLPKLNRLEFCILEPGDFHSVDLTALAEILRWRWSHLPSNAYIQRLCITLCMEYVERGEKRSLPPLLETLQEEGLEIVVRSIAGSDCSWETPLLTH
;
A
#
# COMPACT_ATOMS: atom_id res chain seq x y z
N MET A 1 -38.23 15.68 -23.87
CA MET A 1 -38.51 14.36 -24.47
C MET A 1 -37.33 13.85 -25.30
N GLU A 2 -36.36 14.71 -25.65
CA GLU A 2 -35.17 14.35 -26.46
C GLU A 2 -34.03 13.65 -25.67
N ASP A 3 -33.86 13.89 -24.36
CA ASP A 3 -32.76 13.27 -23.59
C ASP A 3 -32.88 11.74 -23.39
N LYS A 4 -34.09 11.18 -23.51
CA LYS A 4 -34.32 9.73 -23.33
C LYS A 4 -33.94 8.90 -24.56
N ASP A 5 -33.93 9.49 -25.75
CA ASP A 5 -33.59 8.77 -26.98
C ASP A 5 -32.08 8.74 -27.26
N ILE A 6 -31.35 9.78 -26.84
CA ILE A 6 -29.88 9.83 -26.92
C ILE A 6 -29.26 8.78 -25.99
N SER A 7 -29.82 8.61 -24.79
CA SER A 7 -29.35 7.59 -23.84
C SER A 7 -29.56 6.18 -24.38
N ARG A 8 -30.73 5.84 -24.92
CA ARG A 8 -30.99 4.50 -25.47
C ARG A 8 -30.08 4.13 -26.64
N SER A 9 -29.89 5.04 -27.59
CA SER A 9 -29.03 4.81 -28.76
C SER A 9 -27.56 4.60 -28.36
N THR A 10 -27.09 5.39 -27.39
CA THR A 10 -25.75 5.25 -26.82
C THR A 10 -25.59 3.93 -26.11
N LEU A 11 -26.60 3.52 -25.32
CA LEU A 11 -26.62 2.22 -24.64
C LEU A 11 -26.54 1.06 -25.63
N GLU A 12 -27.26 1.10 -26.75
CA GLU A 12 -27.21 0.05 -27.78
C GLU A 12 -25.82 -0.10 -28.40
N VAL A 13 -25.15 1.02 -28.71
CA VAL A 13 -23.76 1.00 -29.21
C VAL A 13 -22.82 0.44 -28.16
N VAL A 14 -22.97 0.88 -26.91
CA VAL A 14 -22.22 0.40 -25.74
C VAL A 14 -22.38 -1.12 -25.58
N MET A 15 -23.59 -1.67 -25.72
CA MET A 15 -23.85 -3.12 -25.66
C MET A 15 -23.29 -3.91 -26.85
N LEU A 16 -23.18 -3.30 -28.04
CA LEU A 16 -22.62 -3.98 -29.22
C LEU A 16 -21.10 -4.10 -29.13
N GLU A 17 -20.44 -3.07 -28.58
CA GLU A 17 -18.99 -3.01 -28.49
C GLU A 17 -18.41 -3.66 -27.21
N SER A 18 -19.27 -4.13 -26.28
CA SER A 18 -18.83 -4.63 -24.97
C SER A 18 -17.85 -5.81 -25.03
N HIS A 19 -17.91 -6.63 -26.09
CA HIS A 19 -16.98 -7.74 -26.35
C HIS A 19 -15.52 -7.33 -26.56
N ARG A 20 -15.27 -6.03 -26.79
CA ARG A 20 -13.93 -5.45 -27.00
C ARG A 20 -13.41 -4.69 -25.80
N TRP A 21 -14.21 -4.56 -24.75
CA TRP A 21 -13.80 -3.80 -23.57
C TRP A 21 -12.80 -4.63 -22.77
N ASN A 22 -11.57 -4.12 -22.67
CA ASN A 22 -10.55 -4.71 -21.80
C ASN A 22 -10.60 -4.08 -20.41
N THR A 23 -10.98 -2.80 -20.32
CA THR A 23 -11.16 -2.08 -19.06
C THR A 23 -12.56 -1.46 -19.05
N LEU A 24 -13.28 -1.65 -17.95
CA LEU A 24 -14.54 -0.97 -17.68
C LEU A 24 -14.42 -0.16 -16.40
N GLU A 25 -14.61 1.15 -16.52
CA GLU A 25 -14.69 2.06 -15.37
C GLU A 25 -16.16 2.44 -15.17
N VAL A 26 -16.69 2.13 -13.99
CA VAL A 26 -18.06 2.39 -13.59
C VAL A 26 -18.02 3.53 -12.59
N ILE A 27 -18.30 4.75 -13.06
CA ILE A 27 -18.38 5.95 -12.23
C ILE A 27 -19.83 6.16 -11.86
N ASN A 28 -20.11 6.37 -10.56
CA ASN A 28 -21.45 6.63 -10.05
C ASN A 28 -22.48 5.71 -10.68
N PRO A 29 -22.47 4.40 -10.36
CA PRO A 29 -23.47 3.49 -10.86
C PRO A 29 -24.84 3.92 -10.35
N CYS A 30 -25.48 4.80 -11.10
CA CYS A 30 -26.85 5.19 -10.86
C CYS A 30 -27.66 3.91 -11.08
N PHE A 31 -28.37 3.51 -10.03
CA PHE A 31 -29.26 2.36 -10.03
C PHE A 31 -30.14 2.32 -11.29
N GLU A 32 -30.66 3.49 -11.71
CA GLU A 32 -31.53 3.59 -12.88
C GLU A 32 -30.80 3.33 -14.21
N PHE A 33 -29.57 3.82 -14.36
CA PHE A 33 -28.75 3.62 -15.57
C PHE A 33 -28.44 2.13 -15.78
N TRP A 34 -27.99 1.46 -14.73
CA TRP A 34 -27.62 0.06 -14.82
C TRP A 34 -28.82 -0.88 -14.95
N ARG A 35 -29.94 -0.57 -14.28
CA ARG A 35 -31.18 -1.33 -14.44
C ARG A 35 -31.75 -1.20 -15.86
N THR A 36 -31.61 -0.03 -16.50
CA THR A 36 -32.08 0.20 -17.88
C THR A 36 -31.21 -0.46 -18.94
N LEU A 37 -29.95 -0.73 -18.66
CA LEU A 37 -29.00 -1.38 -19.56
C LEU A 37 -29.30 -2.85 -19.88
N ASN A 38 -30.31 -3.47 -19.26
CA ASN A 38 -30.60 -4.90 -19.34
C ASN A 38 -29.31 -5.74 -19.29
N LEU A 39 -28.60 -5.52 -18.19
CA LEU A 39 -27.23 -5.96 -17.94
C LEU A 39 -26.94 -7.44 -18.19
N TYR A 40 -27.96 -8.30 -18.15
CA TYR A 40 -27.84 -9.70 -18.50
C TYR A 40 -27.28 -9.91 -19.93
N HIS A 41 -27.67 -9.07 -20.89
CA HIS A 41 -27.15 -9.18 -22.27
C HIS A 41 -25.73 -8.65 -22.43
N VAL A 42 -25.31 -7.72 -21.57
CA VAL A 42 -23.94 -7.20 -21.57
C VAL A 42 -23.00 -8.23 -20.95
N GLY A 43 -23.41 -8.86 -19.85
CA GLY A 43 -22.58 -9.82 -19.12
C GLY A 43 -22.08 -10.99 -19.98
N ASP A 44 -22.93 -11.51 -20.87
CA ASP A 44 -22.57 -12.58 -21.81
C ASP A 44 -21.58 -12.16 -22.92
N ARG A 45 -21.20 -10.87 -22.95
CA ARG A 45 -20.32 -10.28 -23.95
C ARG A 45 -19.10 -9.63 -23.33
N LEU A 46 -18.71 -10.00 -22.12
CA LEU A 46 -17.52 -9.44 -21.45
C LEU A 46 -16.30 -10.37 -21.60
N ASP A 47 -16.20 -11.08 -22.73
CA ASP A 47 -15.14 -12.07 -23.02
C ASP A 47 -13.72 -11.48 -23.00
N SER A 48 -13.60 -10.17 -23.27
CA SER A 48 -12.32 -9.47 -23.29
C SER A 48 -12.04 -8.66 -22.02
N LEU A 49 -12.99 -8.58 -21.09
CA LEU A 49 -12.85 -7.72 -19.92
C LEU A 49 -11.76 -8.27 -18.99
N GLU A 50 -10.71 -7.47 -18.80
CA GLU A 50 -9.52 -7.78 -17.99
C GLU A 50 -9.52 -7.00 -16.67
N ARG A 51 -10.08 -5.79 -16.67
CA ARG A 51 -10.07 -4.87 -15.53
C ARG A 51 -11.42 -4.20 -15.29
N LEU A 52 -11.88 -4.26 -14.05
CA LEU A 52 -13.07 -3.56 -13.55
C LEU A 52 -12.65 -2.49 -12.53
N VAL A 53 -13.05 -1.25 -12.76
CA VAL A 53 -12.82 -0.13 -11.83
C VAL A 53 -14.19 0.41 -11.42
N LEU A 54 -14.43 0.47 -10.12
CA LEU A 54 -15.67 1.00 -9.55
C LEU A 54 -15.32 2.31 -8.82
N LEU A 55 -15.93 3.40 -9.26
CA LEU A 55 -15.70 4.77 -8.81
C LEU A 55 -17.01 5.40 -8.32
N SER A 56 -16.91 6.29 -7.34
CA SER A 56 -18.01 7.10 -6.81
C SER A 56 -17.50 8.53 -6.74
N ASP A 57 -18.30 9.47 -7.21
CA ASP A 57 -18.02 10.90 -7.30
C ASP A 57 -18.58 11.65 -6.08
N GLU A 58 -19.38 10.97 -5.24
CA GLU A 58 -20.06 11.57 -4.09
C GLU A 58 -19.75 10.81 -2.80
N ASP A 59 -19.59 11.57 -1.71
CA ASP A 59 -19.53 11.10 -0.30
C ASP A 59 -20.90 10.56 0.20
N ASP A 60 -21.79 10.18 -0.72
CA ASP A 60 -23.13 9.69 -0.41
C ASP A 60 -23.04 8.25 0.16
N GLU A 61 -22.86 8.15 1.47
CA GLU A 61 -22.62 6.92 2.24
C GLU A 61 -23.71 5.83 2.08
N GLU A 62 -24.88 6.16 1.52
CA GLU A 62 -26.06 5.30 1.52
C GLU A 62 -26.32 4.53 0.21
N ARG A 63 -25.47 4.64 -0.82
CA ARG A 63 -25.71 3.94 -2.09
C ARG A 63 -25.31 2.48 -2.03
N LEU A 64 -26.27 1.65 -1.61
CA LEU A 64 -26.22 0.20 -1.82
C LEU A 64 -26.16 -0.09 -3.32
N PHE A 65 -25.12 -0.81 -3.74
CA PHE A 65 -25.01 -1.33 -5.10
C PHE A 65 -26.19 -2.26 -5.37
N ASP A 66 -26.80 -2.14 -6.56
CA ASP A 66 -27.90 -3.03 -6.97
C ASP A 66 -27.43 -4.49 -6.94
N PRO A 67 -28.10 -5.40 -6.21
CA PRO A 67 -27.83 -6.82 -6.29
C PRO A 67 -27.84 -7.40 -7.71
N GLY A 68 -28.58 -6.81 -8.64
CA GLY A 68 -28.57 -7.19 -10.05
C GLY A 68 -27.22 -6.95 -10.75
N LEU A 69 -26.44 -5.97 -10.31
CA LEU A 69 -25.16 -5.63 -10.93
C LEU A 69 -24.04 -6.63 -10.57
N TYR A 70 -24.22 -7.35 -9.47
CA TYR A 70 -23.33 -8.40 -9.01
C TYR A 70 -23.17 -9.57 -9.98
N HIS A 71 -24.14 -9.81 -10.86
CA HIS A 71 -24.14 -10.97 -11.76
C HIS A 71 -23.58 -10.67 -13.15
N VAL A 72 -23.45 -9.40 -13.53
CA VAL A 72 -23.04 -9.00 -14.89
C VAL A 72 -21.65 -9.50 -15.22
N PHE A 73 -20.76 -9.44 -14.25
CA PHE A 73 -19.35 -9.73 -14.44
C PHE A 73 -19.00 -11.21 -14.24
N GLN A 74 -19.98 -12.06 -13.95
CA GLN A 74 -19.74 -13.50 -13.69
C GLN A 74 -19.15 -14.21 -14.92
N ASN A 75 -19.53 -13.74 -16.12
CA ASN A 75 -19.14 -14.31 -17.41
C ASN A 75 -17.97 -13.54 -18.06
N ALA A 76 -17.11 -12.89 -17.27
CA ALA A 76 -15.91 -12.23 -17.77
C ALA A 76 -14.67 -13.11 -17.58
N PRO A 77 -14.35 -14.06 -18.50
CA PRO A 77 -13.31 -15.09 -18.31
C PRO A 77 -11.87 -14.55 -18.25
N LYS A 78 -11.65 -13.30 -18.65
CA LYS A 78 -10.33 -12.66 -18.60
C LYS A 78 -10.16 -11.68 -17.44
N LEU A 79 -11.23 -11.45 -16.65
CA LEU A 79 -11.21 -10.44 -15.60
C LEU A 79 -10.24 -10.87 -14.51
N HIS A 80 -9.11 -10.19 -14.41
CA HIS A 80 -8.06 -10.52 -13.44
C HIS A 80 -7.75 -9.37 -12.48
N SER A 81 -8.28 -8.16 -12.73
CA SER A 81 -8.07 -6.97 -11.89
C SER A 81 -9.39 -6.32 -11.48
N VAL A 82 -9.57 -6.10 -10.18
CA VAL A 82 -10.71 -5.34 -9.63
C VAL A 82 -10.21 -4.19 -8.75
N ILE A 83 -10.71 -3.00 -9.02
CA ILE A 83 -10.44 -1.80 -8.23
C ILE A 83 -11.77 -1.26 -7.72
N ASN A 84 -11.93 -1.19 -6.40
CA ASN A 84 -13.10 -0.67 -5.71
C ASN A 84 -12.71 0.59 -4.93
N ASN A 85 -12.98 1.75 -5.52
CA ASN A 85 -12.65 3.06 -4.93
C ASN A 85 -13.85 3.67 -4.18
N SER A 86 -14.82 2.86 -3.76
CA SER A 86 -16.12 3.38 -3.29
C SER A 86 -16.73 2.46 -2.24
N HIS A 87 -17.88 2.88 -1.69
CA HIS A 87 -18.68 2.11 -0.72
C HIS A 87 -19.33 0.84 -1.28
N PHE A 88 -18.90 0.33 -2.44
CA PHE A 88 -19.54 -0.84 -3.04
C PHE A 88 -19.25 -2.09 -2.20
N THR A 89 -20.32 -2.69 -1.69
CA THR A 89 -20.26 -4.01 -1.08
C THR A 89 -20.11 -5.04 -2.20
N LEU A 90 -19.05 -5.83 -2.20
CA LEU A 90 -18.78 -6.90 -3.16
C LEU A 90 -18.96 -8.30 -2.57
N ILE A 91 -19.41 -8.43 -1.32
CA ILE A 91 -19.67 -9.75 -0.69
C ILE A 91 -20.64 -10.59 -1.53
N GLU A 92 -21.69 -9.96 -2.04
CA GLU A 92 -22.72 -10.62 -2.85
C GLU A 92 -22.36 -10.66 -4.34
N ALA A 93 -21.25 -10.03 -4.74
CA ALA A 93 -20.80 -9.99 -6.13
C ALA A 93 -20.44 -11.39 -6.65
N SER A 94 -21.06 -11.76 -7.79
CA SER A 94 -20.74 -12.95 -8.57
C SER A 94 -19.63 -12.61 -9.57
N LEU A 95 -18.44 -12.31 -9.04
CA LEU A 95 -17.24 -12.12 -9.85
C LEU A 95 -16.51 -13.45 -10.02
N PRO A 96 -15.70 -13.62 -11.09
CA PRO A 96 -14.83 -14.77 -11.28
C PRO A 96 -13.61 -14.68 -10.34
N TRP A 97 -13.88 -14.67 -9.02
CA TRP A 97 -12.90 -14.47 -7.95
C TRP A 97 -11.66 -15.36 -8.08
N GLY A 98 -11.87 -16.60 -8.53
CA GLY A 98 -10.80 -17.59 -8.68
C GLY A 98 -9.71 -17.20 -9.69
N GLN A 99 -9.95 -16.27 -10.61
CA GLN A 99 -8.94 -15.86 -11.61
C GLN A 99 -8.34 -14.47 -11.33
N LEU A 100 -8.79 -13.78 -10.28
CA LEU A 100 -8.26 -12.47 -9.93
C LEU A 100 -6.81 -12.58 -9.46
N THR A 101 -5.94 -11.77 -10.05
CA THR A 101 -4.53 -11.59 -9.69
C THR A 101 -4.27 -10.24 -9.03
N GLU A 102 -5.15 -9.26 -9.22
CA GLU A 102 -5.04 -7.93 -8.61
C GLU A 102 -6.35 -7.48 -7.98
N TYR A 103 -6.26 -7.03 -6.72
CA TYR A 103 -7.35 -6.38 -6.02
C TYR A 103 -6.87 -5.08 -5.37
N ARG A 104 -7.64 -4.01 -5.53
CA ARG A 104 -7.45 -2.75 -4.81
C ARG A 104 -8.77 -2.30 -4.23
N GLY A 105 -8.88 -2.28 -2.92
CA GLY A 105 -10.01 -1.69 -2.22
C GLY A 105 -9.56 -0.46 -1.44
N LEU A 106 -10.13 0.70 -1.74
CA LEU A 106 -9.80 1.95 -1.07
C LEU A 106 -10.59 2.15 0.22
N ASP A 107 -10.33 3.31 0.81
CA ASP A 107 -10.61 3.75 2.18
C ASP A 107 -12.09 3.53 2.59
N LEU A 108 -13.01 3.64 1.63
CA LEU A 108 -14.46 3.59 1.81
C LEU A 108 -15.07 2.17 1.73
N VAL A 109 -14.28 1.15 1.36
CA VAL A 109 -14.74 -0.24 1.26
C VAL A 109 -14.89 -0.84 2.67
N PRO A 110 -16.04 -1.46 3.01
CA PRO A 110 -16.21 -2.09 4.33
C PRO A 110 -15.15 -3.17 4.59
N SER A 111 -14.56 -3.19 5.78
CA SER A 111 -13.48 -4.13 6.12
C SER A 111 -13.86 -5.59 5.82
N ARG A 112 -15.09 -6.00 6.16
CA ARG A 112 -15.65 -7.34 5.90
C ARG A 112 -15.55 -7.78 4.42
N ASP A 113 -15.65 -6.82 3.50
CA ASP A 113 -15.59 -7.07 2.07
C ASP A 113 -14.17 -7.42 1.64
N HIS A 114 -13.16 -6.73 2.18
CA HIS A 114 -11.76 -7.10 1.98
C HIS A 114 -11.52 -8.56 2.38
N PHE A 115 -11.98 -9.00 3.56
CA PHE A 115 -11.82 -10.40 4.01
C PHE A 115 -12.47 -11.39 3.06
N HIS A 116 -13.70 -11.12 2.64
CA HIS A 116 -14.43 -11.99 1.74
C HIS A 116 -13.73 -12.12 0.40
N ILE A 117 -13.22 -11.01 -0.13
CA ILE A 117 -12.48 -10.98 -1.40
C ILE A 117 -11.18 -11.77 -1.30
N LEU A 118 -10.39 -11.56 -0.25
CA LEU A 118 -9.18 -12.35 0.02
C LEU A 118 -9.51 -13.84 0.18
N HIS A 119 -10.64 -14.16 0.82
CA HIS A 119 -11.06 -15.55 0.98
C HIS A 119 -11.37 -16.21 -0.37
N ARG A 120 -12.05 -15.50 -1.28
CA ARG A 120 -12.47 -16.04 -2.59
C ARG A 120 -11.39 -15.97 -3.67
N SER A 121 -10.41 -15.08 -3.54
CA SER A 121 -9.44 -14.78 -4.60
C SER A 121 -8.08 -15.41 -4.30
N LYS A 122 -7.99 -16.74 -4.46
CA LYS A 122 -6.78 -17.52 -4.11
C LYS A 122 -5.56 -17.27 -5.01
N ASN A 123 -5.79 -16.69 -6.18
CA ASN A 123 -4.75 -16.41 -7.17
C ASN A 123 -4.22 -14.97 -7.11
N LEU A 124 -4.58 -14.19 -6.09
CA LEU A 124 -4.09 -12.83 -5.94
C LEU A 124 -2.55 -12.79 -5.85
N GLU A 125 -1.97 -11.90 -6.66
CA GLU A 125 -0.54 -11.58 -6.68
C GLU A 125 -0.27 -10.20 -6.08
N ARG A 126 -1.19 -9.25 -6.30
CA ARG A 126 -1.10 -7.87 -5.80
C ARG A 126 -2.38 -7.48 -5.09
N CYS A 127 -2.24 -6.92 -3.89
CA CYS A 127 -3.37 -6.51 -3.09
C CYS A 127 -3.11 -5.15 -2.42
N TYR A 128 -4.07 -4.24 -2.56
CA TYR A 128 -4.11 -2.98 -1.82
C TYR A 128 -5.40 -2.93 -1.00
N LEU A 129 -5.27 -2.76 0.31
CA LEU A 129 -6.38 -2.73 1.26
C LEU A 129 -6.31 -1.45 2.07
N ALA A 130 -7.31 -0.58 1.96
CA ALA A 130 -7.40 0.58 2.83
C ALA A 130 -8.63 0.53 3.74
N PHE A 131 -8.45 1.10 4.92
CA PHE A 131 -9.38 1.00 6.02
C PHE A 131 -9.56 2.37 6.67
N GLN A 132 -10.71 3.02 6.45
CA GLN A 132 -11.03 4.34 6.99
C GLN A 132 -11.97 4.37 8.20
N THR A 133 -12.85 3.38 8.34
CA THR A 133 -13.91 3.43 9.36
C THR A 133 -13.62 2.54 10.57
N HIS A 134 -13.79 3.10 11.77
CA HIS A 134 -13.81 2.37 13.04
C HIS A 134 -14.93 1.33 13.13
N TRP A 135 -15.79 1.22 12.11
CA TRP A 135 -16.76 0.15 11.95
C TRP A 135 -16.10 -1.14 11.47
N PHE A 136 -15.00 -1.51 12.11
CA PHE A 136 -14.78 -2.91 12.38
C PHE A 136 -15.87 -3.35 13.37
N THR A 137 -17.09 -3.44 12.86
CA THR A 137 -18.10 -4.30 13.46
C THR A 137 -17.44 -5.65 13.40
N MET A 138 -16.85 -6.06 14.54
CA MET A 138 -16.21 -7.35 14.68
C MET A 138 -17.07 -8.32 13.92
N ALA A 139 -16.47 -8.96 12.93
CA ALA A 139 -17.03 -10.14 12.33
C ALA A 139 -17.11 -11.19 13.44
N HIS A 140 -18.07 -11.04 14.35
CA HIS A 140 -18.42 -11.97 15.40
C HIS A 140 -18.86 -13.33 14.79
N GLY A 141 -18.95 -13.43 13.46
CA GLY A 141 -19.20 -14.64 12.69
C GLY A 141 -18.04 -15.16 11.84
N LEU A 142 -16.95 -14.41 11.61
CA LEU A 142 -15.77 -14.97 10.94
C LEU A 142 -14.86 -15.59 11.99
N SER A 143 -15.33 -16.68 12.60
CA SER A 143 -14.43 -17.63 13.21
C SER A 143 -13.59 -18.22 12.08
N LEU A 144 -12.49 -17.56 11.72
CA LEU A 144 -11.50 -18.04 10.78
C LEU A 144 -10.75 -19.19 11.46
N GLY A 145 -11.46 -20.30 11.72
CA GLY A 145 -10.89 -21.51 12.31
C GLY A 145 -9.81 -22.12 11.43
N THR A 146 -9.69 -21.65 10.18
CA THR A 146 -8.60 -22.00 9.27
C THR A 146 -7.89 -20.73 8.81
N PRO A 147 -6.55 -20.67 8.90
CA PRO A 147 -5.76 -19.60 8.31
C PRO A 147 -6.02 -19.46 6.81
N MET A 148 -6.18 -18.23 6.34
CA MET A 148 -6.31 -17.89 4.95
C MET A 148 -4.94 -17.89 4.27
N VAL A 149 -4.70 -18.87 3.43
CA VAL A 149 -3.48 -18.97 2.63
C VAL A 149 -3.68 -18.27 1.28
N LEU A 150 -2.80 -17.33 0.95
CA LEU A 150 -2.71 -16.66 -0.36
C LEU A 150 -1.35 -17.00 -0.98
N PRO A 151 -1.26 -18.15 -1.69
CA PRO A 151 0.03 -18.74 -2.07
C PRO A 151 0.79 -17.91 -3.10
N ASN A 152 0.11 -17.09 -3.89
CA ASN A 152 0.71 -16.32 -4.99
C ASN A 152 0.90 -14.83 -4.64
N LEU A 153 0.49 -14.38 -3.46
CA LEU A 153 0.49 -12.97 -3.13
C LEU A 153 1.93 -12.50 -2.90
N THR A 154 2.45 -11.72 -3.84
CA THR A 154 3.82 -11.18 -3.81
C THR A 154 3.85 -9.77 -3.23
N ARG A 155 2.80 -8.97 -3.46
CA ARG A 155 2.71 -7.59 -3.00
C ARG A 155 1.45 -7.35 -2.17
N LEU A 156 1.64 -6.89 -0.95
CA LEU A 156 0.56 -6.44 -0.07
C LEU A 156 0.81 -5.01 0.37
N THR A 157 -0.15 -4.14 0.11
CA THR A 157 -0.20 -2.79 0.67
C THR A 157 -1.43 -2.68 1.55
N THR A 158 -1.26 -2.22 2.79
CA THR A 158 -2.36 -1.92 3.70
C THR A 158 -2.28 -0.48 4.15
N ARG A 159 -3.40 0.25 4.13
CA ARG A 159 -3.48 1.65 4.57
C ARG A 159 -4.53 1.83 5.67
N TRP A 160 -4.16 2.51 6.75
CA TRP A 160 -4.96 2.58 7.99
C TRP A 160 -5.18 4.03 8.42
N PHE A 161 -6.43 4.39 8.73
CA PHE A 161 -6.76 5.74 9.20
C PHE A 161 -7.34 5.78 10.63
N PHE A 162 -7.37 4.67 11.36
CA PHE A 162 -7.92 4.58 12.72
C PHE A 162 -7.24 3.50 13.57
N TYR A 163 -7.51 3.52 14.88
CA TYR A 163 -7.07 2.51 15.86
C TYR A 163 -8.10 1.38 15.94
N ASP A 164 -7.68 0.13 15.73
CA ASP A 164 -8.61 -1.00 15.82
C ASP A 164 -7.96 -2.34 16.20
N ASP A 165 -8.50 -2.96 17.24
CA ASP A 165 -8.08 -4.28 17.72
C ASP A 165 -8.42 -5.41 16.72
N GLY A 166 -9.32 -5.18 15.75
CA GLY A 166 -9.70 -6.13 14.70
C GLY A 166 -8.58 -6.50 13.72
N LEU A 167 -7.55 -5.66 13.61
CA LEU A 167 -6.47 -5.81 12.64
C LEU A 167 -5.53 -6.96 12.98
N SER A 168 -5.22 -7.09 14.27
CA SER A 168 -4.49 -8.24 14.83
C SER A 168 -5.12 -9.57 14.39
N ALA A 169 -6.45 -9.65 14.34
CA ALA A 169 -7.15 -10.87 13.95
C ALA A 169 -6.99 -11.18 12.44
N LEU A 170 -7.09 -10.17 11.56
CA LEU A 170 -6.84 -10.34 10.12
C LEU A 170 -5.45 -10.90 9.89
N PHE A 171 -4.45 -10.19 10.40
CA PHE A 171 -3.05 -10.50 10.17
C PHE A 171 -2.69 -11.89 10.69
N ARG A 172 -3.11 -12.24 11.92
CA ARG A 172 -2.87 -13.58 12.48
C ARG A 172 -3.52 -14.70 11.67
N SER A 173 -4.60 -14.41 10.94
CA SER A 173 -5.28 -15.36 10.06
C SER A 173 -4.62 -15.54 8.70
N LEU A 174 -3.79 -14.60 8.23
CA LEU A 174 -3.17 -14.67 6.92
C LEU A 174 -1.91 -15.53 6.91
N ARG A 175 -1.69 -16.25 5.81
CA ARG A 175 -0.44 -16.93 5.48
C ARG A 175 -0.04 -16.58 4.06
N LEU A 176 1.08 -15.89 3.91
CA LEU A 176 1.49 -15.23 2.67
C LEU A 176 2.88 -15.74 2.21
N PRO A 177 3.03 -17.02 1.83
CA PRO A 177 4.34 -17.63 1.62
C PRO A 177 5.17 -17.02 0.48
N ALA A 178 4.53 -16.42 -0.53
CA ALA A 178 5.20 -15.77 -1.66
C ALA A 178 5.44 -14.27 -1.47
N LEU A 179 5.10 -13.70 -0.31
CA LEU A 179 5.18 -12.27 -0.08
C LEU A 179 6.63 -11.79 -0.13
N ASN A 180 6.92 -10.83 -1.02
CA ASN A 180 8.24 -10.21 -1.12
C ASN A 180 8.19 -8.68 -1.02
N HIS A 181 7.01 -8.06 -1.17
CA HIS A 181 6.81 -6.62 -0.92
C HIS A 181 5.65 -6.39 0.06
N LEU A 182 5.92 -5.66 1.13
CA LEU A 182 4.93 -5.25 2.11
C LEU A 182 5.01 -3.75 2.33
N SER A 183 3.87 -3.06 2.16
CA SER A 183 3.69 -1.68 2.58
C SER A 183 2.63 -1.62 3.67
N PHE A 184 3.03 -1.24 4.88
CA PHE A 184 2.14 -1.08 6.03
C PHE A 184 2.04 0.40 6.38
N LEU A 185 0.98 1.04 5.89
CA LEU A 185 0.84 2.49 5.88
C LEU A 185 -0.19 2.95 6.90
N GLY A 186 0.26 3.70 7.89
CA GLY A 186 -0.55 4.46 8.83
C GLY A 186 -0.90 5.88 8.39
N GLY A 187 -2.03 6.40 8.88
CA GLY A 187 -2.43 7.80 8.79
C GLY A 187 -1.54 8.72 9.63
N HIS A 188 -1.48 9.99 9.23
CA HIS A 188 -0.49 10.99 9.71
C HIS A 188 -0.52 11.29 11.22
N TYR A 189 -1.50 10.82 12.00
CA TYR A 189 -1.62 11.13 13.42
C TYR A 189 -1.78 9.89 14.32
N HIS A 190 -1.68 8.69 13.76
CA HIS A 190 -2.00 7.46 14.48
C HIS A 190 -0.74 6.63 14.75
N TRP A 191 -0.55 6.26 16.02
CA TRP A 191 0.61 5.52 16.51
C TRP A 191 0.26 4.01 16.53
N PHE A 192 0.76 3.24 15.57
CA PHE A 192 0.40 1.82 15.34
C PHE A 192 1.11 0.82 16.25
N ASP A 193 1.29 1.17 17.52
CA ASP A 193 2.15 0.43 18.43
C ASP A 193 1.67 -1.01 18.66
N ARG A 194 0.36 -1.23 18.69
CA ARG A 194 -0.22 -2.58 18.89
C ARG A 194 -0.23 -3.39 17.61
N GLU A 195 -0.56 -2.77 16.50
CA GLU A 195 -0.71 -3.42 15.19
C GLU A 195 0.66 -3.88 14.67
N LEU A 196 1.72 -3.09 14.91
CA LEU A 196 3.09 -3.52 14.63
C LEU A 196 3.50 -4.75 15.43
N ALA A 197 3.04 -4.92 16.67
CA ALA A 197 3.46 -6.03 17.51
C ALA A 197 3.04 -7.41 16.96
N ASP A 198 1.99 -7.46 16.15
CA ASP A 198 1.52 -8.70 15.51
C ASP A 198 2.20 -9.01 14.19
N LEU A 199 2.77 -8.00 13.54
CA LEU A 199 3.39 -8.15 12.23
C LEU A 199 4.57 -9.15 12.22
N PRO A 200 5.47 -9.21 13.22
CA PRO A 200 6.53 -10.22 13.28
C PRO A 200 5.99 -11.64 13.26
N PHE A 201 4.90 -11.90 14.01
CA PHE A 201 4.27 -13.21 14.07
C PHE A 201 3.72 -13.63 12.70
N VAL A 202 3.10 -12.70 11.97
CA VAL A 202 2.58 -12.98 10.62
C VAL A 202 3.68 -13.27 9.63
N LEU A 203 4.73 -12.45 9.63
CA LEU A 203 5.85 -12.59 8.70
C LEU A 203 6.58 -13.92 8.93
N GLN A 204 6.84 -14.26 10.19
CA GLN A 204 7.46 -15.54 10.57
C GLN A 204 6.57 -16.74 10.23
N SER A 205 5.28 -16.67 10.58
CA SER A 205 4.34 -17.77 10.33
C SER A 205 4.01 -17.96 8.84
N SER A 206 4.17 -16.91 8.04
CA SER A 206 4.05 -16.98 6.58
C SER A 206 5.26 -17.61 5.92
N GLY A 207 6.44 -17.59 6.58
CA GLY A 207 7.68 -18.13 6.01
C GLY A 207 8.16 -17.40 4.76
N CYS A 208 7.73 -16.15 4.57
CA CYS A 208 7.99 -15.36 3.39
C CYS A 208 9.41 -14.80 3.39
N GLN A 209 9.96 -14.53 2.19
CA GLN A 209 11.24 -13.84 2.03
C GLN A 209 10.98 -12.40 1.60
N LEU A 210 10.73 -11.53 2.58
CA LEU A 210 10.45 -10.13 2.32
C LEU A 210 11.70 -9.40 1.82
N GLU A 211 11.60 -8.79 0.64
CA GLU A 211 12.67 -8.03 -0.01
C GLU A 211 12.45 -6.52 0.18
N THR A 212 11.21 -6.07 0.06
CA THR A 212 10.81 -4.66 0.24
C THR A 212 9.86 -4.51 1.42
N LEU A 213 10.20 -3.60 2.33
CA LEU A 213 9.37 -3.20 3.45
C LEU A 213 9.17 -1.69 3.46
N GLU A 214 7.93 -1.25 3.53
CA GLU A 214 7.56 0.14 3.67
C GLU A 214 6.65 0.32 4.90
N LEU A 215 6.98 1.28 5.76
CA LEU A 215 6.27 1.53 7.02
C LEU A 215 5.94 3.02 7.18
N SER A 216 4.69 3.36 7.53
CA SER A 216 4.30 4.71 7.94
C SER A 216 3.51 4.75 9.25
N GLY A 217 3.56 5.87 9.97
CA GLY A 217 2.83 6.09 11.24
C GLY A 217 3.36 5.29 12.44
N ALA A 218 4.30 4.38 12.22
CA ALA A 218 4.70 3.36 13.17
C ALA A 218 6.13 3.56 13.75
N VAL A 219 6.81 4.62 13.32
CA VAL A 219 8.23 4.92 13.61
C VAL A 219 8.41 5.60 14.99
N GLY A 220 7.34 5.78 15.76
CA GLY A 220 7.40 6.36 17.11
C GLY A 220 7.78 5.37 18.22
N ASN A 221 7.59 4.06 18.00
CA ASN A 221 7.83 3.00 18.98
C ASN A 221 9.01 2.12 18.56
N THR A 222 10.16 2.36 19.20
CA THR A 222 11.44 1.69 18.91
C THR A 222 11.41 0.18 19.13
N ASN A 223 10.68 -0.30 20.13
CA ASN A 223 10.68 -1.72 20.49
C ASN A 223 9.95 -2.57 19.44
N GLY A 224 8.70 -2.22 19.10
CA GLY A 224 7.90 -2.99 18.13
C GLY A 224 8.54 -3.01 16.75
N LEU A 225 9.13 -1.89 16.33
CA LEU A 225 9.82 -1.81 15.04
C LEU A 225 11.07 -2.70 14.97
N SER A 226 11.86 -2.78 16.05
CA SER A 226 13.03 -3.66 16.10
C SER A 226 12.65 -5.14 15.96
N GLU A 227 11.54 -5.56 16.54
CA GLU A 227 10.99 -6.92 16.41
C GLU A 227 10.53 -7.21 14.98
N VAL A 228 9.88 -6.24 14.33
CA VAL A 228 9.50 -6.34 12.90
C VAL A 228 10.74 -6.53 12.05
N LEU A 229 11.73 -5.65 12.18
CA LEU A 229 12.96 -5.77 11.37
C LEU A 229 13.71 -7.07 11.62
N ALA A 230 13.79 -7.53 12.88
CA ALA A 230 14.40 -8.81 13.23
C ALA A 230 13.70 -10.00 12.54
N SER A 231 12.40 -9.87 12.24
CA SER A 231 11.61 -10.89 11.56
C SER A 231 11.82 -10.93 10.04
N VAL A 232 12.47 -9.91 9.44
CA VAL A 232 12.66 -9.78 7.98
C VAL A 232 14.12 -9.55 7.57
N PRO A 233 15.05 -10.44 7.93
CA PRO A 233 16.48 -10.27 7.65
C PRO A 233 16.84 -10.27 6.15
N ALA A 234 15.89 -10.65 5.28
CA ALA A 234 16.07 -10.69 3.83
C ALA A 234 15.86 -9.33 3.14
N VAL A 235 15.31 -8.32 3.84
CA VAL A 235 14.96 -7.02 3.24
C VAL A 235 16.19 -6.33 2.66
N THR A 236 16.06 -5.93 1.40
CA THR A 236 17.03 -5.14 0.63
C THR A 236 16.61 -3.69 0.49
N ASP A 237 15.30 -3.41 0.56
CA ASP A 237 14.71 -2.10 0.33
C ASP A 237 13.80 -1.74 1.52
N LEU A 238 14.21 -0.76 2.32
CA LEU A 238 13.44 -0.26 3.46
C LEU A 238 12.99 1.18 3.20
N CYS A 239 11.70 1.44 3.29
CA CYS A 239 11.11 2.77 3.21
C CYS A 239 10.41 3.12 4.52
N LEU A 240 10.77 4.25 5.12
CA LEU A 240 10.24 4.70 6.40
C LEU A 240 9.64 6.10 6.23
N TRP A 241 8.37 6.23 6.57
CA TRP A 241 7.71 7.52 6.61
C TRP A 241 7.85 8.14 8.00
N VAL A 242 8.55 9.26 8.04
CA VAL A 242 8.98 9.99 9.23
C VAL A 242 7.92 11.05 9.58
N ASN A 243 7.49 11.05 10.85
CA ASN A 243 6.49 12.00 11.36
C ASN A 243 7.15 13.05 12.28
N PRO A 244 6.76 14.34 12.16
CA PRO A 244 7.32 15.50 12.87
C PRO A 244 7.47 15.37 14.38
N THR A 245 6.53 14.66 15.01
CA THR A 245 6.29 14.83 16.44
C THR A 245 7.19 14.01 17.36
N SER A 246 8.03 13.11 16.82
CA SER A 246 8.84 12.21 17.65
C SER A 246 10.34 12.40 17.43
N SER A 247 11.03 12.84 18.48
CA SER A 247 12.48 12.63 18.65
C SER A 247 12.88 11.14 18.58
N ALA A 248 11.88 10.25 18.63
CA ALA A 248 12.02 8.82 18.45
C ALA A 248 12.47 8.40 17.04
N VAL A 249 12.30 9.21 16.00
CA VAL A 249 12.77 8.85 14.65
C VAL A 249 14.30 8.72 14.61
N HIS A 250 15.02 9.58 15.33
CA HIS A 250 16.46 9.44 15.52
C HIS A 250 16.83 8.14 16.23
N GLU A 251 16.22 7.90 17.38
CA GLU A 251 16.46 6.71 18.19
C GLU A 251 16.13 5.44 17.40
N VAL A 252 15.06 5.49 16.58
CA VAL A 252 14.67 4.43 15.67
C VAL A 252 15.76 4.24 14.63
N ILE A 253 16.08 5.21 13.78
CA ILE A 253 17.08 5.07 12.70
C ILE A 253 18.41 4.57 13.25
N ILE A 254 18.83 5.10 14.40
CA ILE A 254 20.04 4.69 15.12
C ILE A 254 19.92 3.24 15.61
N SER A 255 18.77 2.84 16.15
CA SER A 255 18.52 1.47 16.58
C SER A 255 18.47 0.50 15.39
N LEU A 256 17.76 0.82 14.30
CA LEU A 256 17.61 -0.07 13.13
C LEU A 256 18.94 -0.45 12.47
N LEU A 257 19.93 0.44 12.54
CA LEU A 257 21.21 0.31 11.85
C LEU A 257 22.38 -0.05 12.80
N ARG A 258 22.18 0.07 14.13
CA ARG A 258 23.18 -0.39 15.10
C ARG A 258 23.19 -1.90 15.20
N ILE A 259 24.33 -2.43 15.63
CA ILE A 259 24.44 -3.80 16.13
C ILE A 259 23.43 -3.99 17.26
N HIS A 260 22.62 -5.03 17.16
CA HIS A 260 21.87 -5.56 18.29
C HIS A 260 22.62 -6.74 18.91
N GLY A 261 22.74 -6.72 20.25
CA GLY A 261 23.28 -7.84 21.03
C GLY A 261 24.65 -8.33 20.55
N GLU A 262 24.74 -9.62 20.19
CA GLU A 262 25.94 -10.37 19.80
C GLU A 262 26.67 -9.89 18.52
N GLY A 263 26.59 -8.62 18.13
CA GLY A 263 27.24 -8.18 16.88
C GLY A 263 26.36 -8.33 15.63
N ARG A 264 25.07 -8.65 15.76
CA ARG A 264 24.20 -8.95 14.60
C ARG A 264 23.45 -7.71 14.13
N LEU A 265 23.40 -7.53 12.81
CA LEU A 265 22.56 -6.53 12.15
C LEU A 265 21.15 -7.09 11.97
N LEU A 266 20.13 -6.27 12.20
CA LEU A 266 18.73 -6.65 11.95
C LEU A 266 18.49 -6.87 10.46
N LEU A 267 19.02 -5.98 9.62
CA LEU A 267 18.86 -6.01 8.17
C LEU A 267 20.21 -6.15 7.45
N PRO A 268 20.83 -7.35 7.49
CA PRO A 268 22.16 -7.57 6.93
C PRO A 268 22.21 -7.39 5.41
N LYS A 269 21.09 -7.55 4.70
CA LYS A 269 20.99 -7.40 3.24
C LYS A 269 20.54 -6.02 2.76
N LEU A 270 20.28 -5.09 3.68
CA LEU A 270 19.77 -3.77 3.34
C LEU A 270 20.72 -3.05 2.37
N ASN A 271 20.21 -2.73 1.19
CA ASN A 271 20.93 -2.05 0.12
C ASN A 271 20.38 -0.64 -0.11
N ARG A 272 19.07 -0.47 -0.02
CA ARG A 272 18.38 0.81 -0.22
C ARG A 272 17.61 1.20 1.04
N LEU A 273 17.87 2.41 1.51
CA LEU A 273 17.12 3.04 2.59
C LEU A 273 16.42 4.28 2.06
N GLU A 274 15.12 4.41 2.30
CA GLU A 274 14.32 5.56 1.89
C GLU A 274 13.65 6.19 3.11
N PHE A 275 13.80 7.50 3.24
CA PHE A 275 13.09 8.33 4.22
C PHE A 275 12.06 9.18 3.51
N CYS A 276 10.79 8.94 3.78
CA CYS A 276 9.69 9.77 3.32
C CYS A 276 9.34 10.77 4.43
N ILE A 277 9.65 12.04 4.21
CA ILE A 277 9.49 13.13 5.18
C ILE A 277 8.27 13.93 4.79
N LEU A 278 7.28 13.93 5.68
CA LEU A 278 5.97 14.53 5.42
C LEU A 278 5.99 16.06 5.46
N GLU A 279 6.70 16.65 6.42
CA GLU A 279 6.85 18.11 6.50
C GLU A 279 8.32 18.48 6.29
N PRO A 280 8.64 19.38 5.34
CA PRO A 280 10.04 19.75 5.07
C PRO A 280 10.78 20.40 6.24
N GLY A 281 10.06 20.92 7.25
CA GLY A 281 10.66 21.40 8.50
C GLY A 281 11.32 20.28 9.31
N ASP A 282 10.80 19.06 9.18
CA ASP A 282 11.30 17.87 9.87
C ASP A 282 12.58 17.32 9.27
N PHE A 283 12.97 17.81 8.10
CA PHE A 283 14.21 17.32 7.53
C PHE A 283 15.42 17.64 8.41
N HIS A 284 15.35 18.75 9.15
CA HIS A 284 16.37 19.13 10.14
C HIS A 284 16.31 18.29 11.42
N SER A 285 15.24 17.53 11.65
CA SER A 285 15.11 16.58 12.75
C SER A 285 15.62 15.19 12.39
N VAL A 286 16.31 15.03 11.24
CA VAL A 286 17.05 13.81 10.88
C VAL A 286 18.56 14.05 11.06
N ASP A 287 19.18 13.26 11.92
CA ASP A 287 20.57 13.35 12.35
C ASP A 287 21.36 12.51 11.37
N LEU A 288 21.60 13.15 10.24
CA LEU A 288 22.40 12.59 9.17
C LEU A 288 23.85 12.34 9.64
N THR A 289 24.29 12.89 10.79
CA THR A 289 25.63 12.65 11.35
C THR A 289 25.68 11.28 11.99
N ALA A 290 24.70 10.98 12.85
CA ALA A 290 24.55 9.66 13.43
C ALA A 290 24.35 8.59 12.34
N LEU A 291 23.58 8.90 11.29
CA LEU A 291 23.44 8.02 10.13
C LEU A 291 24.80 7.76 9.45
N ALA A 292 25.58 8.81 9.19
CA ALA A 292 26.91 8.69 8.57
C ALA A 292 27.86 7.84 9.42
N GLU A 293 27.88 8.02 10.74
CA GLU A 293 28.69 7.20 11.65
C GLU A 293 28.34 5.72 11.58
N ILE A 294 27.04 5.39 11.53
CA ILE A 294 26.60 4.01 11.45
C ILE A 294 26.93 3.39 10.08
N LEU A 295 26.80 4.16 9.00
CA LEU A 295 27.20 3.71 7.66
C LEU A 295 28.70 3.39 7.60
N ARG A 296 29.56 4.29 8.10
CA ARG A 296 31.01 4.05 8.21
C ARG A 296 31.34 2.81 9.04
N TRP A 297 30.65 2.65 10.17
CA TRP A 297 30.82 1.47 11.00
C TRP A 297 30.44 0.20 10.22
N ARG A 298 29.29 0.19 9.55
CA ARG A 298 28.81 -0.95 8.77
C ARG A 298 29.78 -1.29 7.64
N TRP A 299 30.32 -0.29 6.95
CA TRP A 299 31.27 -0.51 5.86
C TRP A 299 32.62 -1.07 6.31
N SER A 300 33.10 -0.65 7.47
CA SER A 300 34.35 -1.18 8.04
C SER A 300 34.23 -2.61 8.58
N HIS A 301 33.03 -3.10 8.84
CA HIS A 301 32.80 -4.40 9.50
C HIS A 301 32.08 -5.46 8.66
N LEU A 302 31.50 -5.08 7.52
CA LEU A 302 30.84 -6.01 6.60
C LEU A 302 31.66 -6.25 5.33
N PRO A 303 31.46 -7.41 4.66
CA PRO A 303 32.00 -7.63 3.32
C PRO A 303 31.40 -6.64 2.31
N SER A 304 32.14 -6.39 1.22
CA SER A 304 31.89 -5.29 0.28
C SER A 304 30.54 -5.29 -0.43
N ASN A 305 29.81 -6.38 -0.35
CA ASN A 305 28.51 -6.59 -0.98
C ASN A 305 27.31 -6.42 -0.02
N ALA A 306 27.51 -6.06 1.24
CA ALA A 306 26.45 -5.95 2.27
C ALA A 306 26.23 -4.51 2.77
N TYR A 307 26.67 -3.54 1.97
CA TYR A 307 26.59 -2.11 2.25
C TYR A 307 25.29 -1.51 1.72
N ILE A 308 24.79 -0.49 2.43
CA ILE A 308 23.74 0.38 1.90
C ILE A 308 24.38 1.19 0.78
N GLN A 309 23.93 1.00 -0.46
CA GLN A 309 24.44 1.72 -1.63
C GLN A 309 23.66 3.00 -1.90
N ARG A 310 22.37 3.02 -1.53
CA ARG A 310 21.47 4.11 -1.90
C ARG A 310 20.66 4.61 -0.71
N LEU A 311 20.70 5.93 -0.52
CA LEU A 311 19.82 6.66 0.38
C LEU A 311 18.88 7.54 -0.43
N CYS A 312 17.59 7.27 -0.33
CA CYS A 312 16.55 8.10 -0.91
C CYS A 312 15.93 8.98 0.18
N ILE A 313 15.81 10.27 -0.10
CA ILE A 313 15.09 11.21 0.77
C ILE A 313 13.95 11.79 -0.05
N THR A 314 12.74 11.42 0.31
CA THR A 314 11.53 11.82 -0.38
C THR A 314 10.81 12.85 0.48
N LEU A 315 10.76 14.09 0.02
CA LEU A 315 10.06 15.19 0.67
C LEU A 315 8.64 15.25 0.10
N CYS A 316 7.62 15.05 0.94
CA CYS A 316 6.24 15.33 0.58
C CYS A 316 5.98 16.83 0.72
N MET A 317 5.68 17.50 -0.39
CA MET A 317 5.67 18.97 -0.45
C MET A 317 4.25 19.55 -0.45
N GLU A 318 3.24 18.82 0.03
CA GLU A 318 1.84 19.31 0.08
C GLU A 318 1.70 20.64 0.85
N TYR A 319 2.67 20.98 1.71
CA TYR A 319 2.65 22.16 2.60
C TYR A 319 3.69 23.24 2.30
N VAL A 320 4.43 23.17 1.20
CA VAL A 320 5.41 24.24 0.90
C VAL A 320 4.74 25.39 0.17
N GLU A 321 4.56 26.49 0.89
CA GLU A 321 4.26 27.79 0.29
C GLU A 321 5.26 28.07 -0.83
N ARG A 322 4.74 28.29 -2.05
CA ARG A 322 5.54 28.60 -3.24
C ARG A 322 6.45 29.81 -2.97
N GLY A 323 7.74 29.59 -2.74
CA GLY A 323 8.72 30.67 -2.73
C GLY A 323 9.96 30.48 -1.87
N GLU A 324 9.95 29.59 -0.87
CA GLU A 324 11.14 29.37 -0.05
C GLU A 324 12.14 28.44 -0.74
N LYS A 325 13.26 29.00 -1.22
CA LYS A 325 14.43 28.21 -1.59
C LYS A 325 15.07 27.65 -0.32
N ARG A 326 14.86 26.37 -0.04
CA ARG A 326 15.61 25.66 1.01
C ARG A 326 16.85 25.02 0.41
N SER A 327 18.01 25.31 0.98
CA SER A 327 19.25 24.59 0.65
C SER A 327 19.20 23.21 1.30
N LEU A 328 19.70 22.20 0.60
CA LEU A 328 19.98 20.90 1.22
C LEU A 328 21.01 21.08 2.35
N PRO A 329 20.91 20.31 3.45
CA PRO A 329 21.91 20.30 4.50
C PRO A 329 23.29 19.93 3.92
N PRO A 330 24.37 20.63 4.31
CA PRO A 330 25.74 20.30 3.90
C PRO A 330 26.13 18.83 4.18
N LEU A 331 25.46 18.22 5.15
CA LEU A 331 25.71 16.86 5.60
C LEU A 331 25.33 15.78 4.57
N LEU A 332 24.49 16.12 3.57
CA LEU A 332 24.28 15.22 2.42
C LEU A 332 25.54 15.13 1.54
N GLU A 333 26.31 16.20 1.43
CA GLU A 333 27.58 16.18 0.67
C GLU A 333 28.56 15.22 1.36
N THR A 334 28.64 15.24 2.69
CA THR A 334 29.45 14.30 3.47
C THR A 334 29.03 12.85 3.22
N LEU A 335 27.73 12.55 3.17
CA LEU A 335 27.24 11.20 2.88
C LEU A 335 27.56 10.76 1.44
N GLN A 336 27.62 11.68 0.47
CA GLN A 336 28.04 11.38 -0.90
C GLN A 336 29.54 11.10 -1.02
N GLU A 337 30.38 11.87 -0.32
CA GLU A 337 31.85 11.64 -0.27
C GLU A 337 32.19 10.25 0.28
N GLU A 338 31.34 9.75 1.15
CA GLU A 338 31.39 8.42 1.75
C GLU A 338 30.97 7.31 0.73
N GLY A 339 30.53 7.67 -0.48
CA GLY A 339 30.21 6.74 -1.58
C GLY A 339 28.74 6.32 -1.67
N LEU A 340 27.86 6.99 -0.91
CA LEU A 340 26.42 6.73 -0.92
C LEU A 340 25.75 7.44 -2.10
N GLU A 341 24.95 6.71 -2.88
CA GLU A 341 24.08 7.34 -3.88
C GLU A 341 22.92 8.02 -3.15
N ILE A 342 22.94 9.35 -3.10
CA ILE A 342 21.86 10.15 -2.52
C ILE A 342 20.92 10.61 -3.61
N VAL A 343 19.64 10.27 -3.45
CA VAL A 343 18.56 10.73 -4.32
C VAL A 343 17.56 11.51 -3.49
N VAL A 344 17.44 12.82 -3.75
CA VAL A 344 16.40 13.66 -3.13
C VAL A 344 15.24 13.81 -4.10
N ARG A 345 14.03 13.46 -3.66
CA ARG A 345 12.80 13.55 -4.46
C ARG A 345 11.81 14.49 -3.82
N SER A 346 11.03 15.16 -4.65
CA SER A 346 9.82 15.85 -4.24
C SER A 346 8.62 15.04 -4.71
N ILE A 347 7.71 14.74 -3.79
CA ILE A 347 6.34 14.37 -4.16
C ILE A 347 5.51 15.63 -3.99
N ALA A 348 5.40 16.40 -5.08
CA ALA A 348 4.34 17.38 -5.24
C ALA A 348 3.21 16.70 -6.02
N GLY A 349 1.97 16.87 -5.57
CA GLY A 349 0.83 16.72 -6.47
C GLY A 349 1.01 17.72 -7.62
N SER A 350 1.55 17.25 -8.74
CA SER A 350 2.04 18.00 -9.91
C SER A 350 3.29 18.89 -9.70
N ASP A 351 4.37 18.52 -10.39
CA ASP A 351 5.57 19.28 -10.75
C ASP A 351 6.32 20.06 -9.64
N CYS A 352 7.35 19.41 -9.09
CA CYS A 352 8.47 20.09 -8.42
C CYS A 352 9.78 19.41 -8.82
N SER A 353 10.58 20.05 -9.68
CA SER A 353 11.95 19.63 -9.98
C SER A 353 12.92 20.28 -9.00
N TRP A 354 13.67 19.49 -8.25
CA TRP A 354 14.91 19.96 -7.63
C TRP A 354 16.03 19.82 -8.66
N GLU A 355 16.67 20.93 -9.04
CA GLU A 355 17.96 20.86 -9.71
C GLU A 355 19.00 20.48 -8.66
N THR A 356 19.52 19.26 -8.72
CA THR A 356 20.90 19.03 -8.28
C THR A 356 21.67 18.40 -9.44
N PRO A 357 22.59 19.14 -10.07
CA PRO A 357 23.75 18.53 -10.68
C PRO A 357 24.78 18.39 -9.55
N LEU A 358 24.88 17.22 -8.91
CA LEU A 358 25.95 16.98 -7.94
C LEU A 358 26.85 15.83 -8.43
N LEU A 359 28.03 16.27 -8.85
CA LEU A 359 29.28 15.57 -9.13
C LEU A 359 29.17 14.25 -9.89
N THR A 360 29.12 14.35 -11.22
CA THR A 360 29.69 13.30 -12.08
C THR A 360 31.22 13.34 -11.92
N HIS A 361 31.78 12.37 -11.20
CA HIS A 361 33.20 12.04 -11.29
C HIS A 361 33.40 10.75 -12.06
#